data_AF-A0A964QK14-F1
#
_entry.id   AF-A0A964QK14-F1
#
_cell.length_a   1.000
_cell.length_b   1.000
_cell.length_c   1.000
_cell.angle_alpha   90.00
_cell.angle_beta   90.00
_cell.angle_gamma   90.00
#
_symmetry.space_group_name_H-M   'P 1'
#
loop_
_entity.id
_entity.type
_entity.pdbx_description
1 polymer ?
#
loop_
_entity_poly.entity_id
_entity_poly.type
_entity_poly.pdbx_seq_one_letter_code
_entity_poly.pdbx_strand_id
1 'polypeptide(L)'
;MNLRKIYAWLPILLLVLAAPAPAVPVLTNMDLVVGTVEQAVDQALGQLETQAVGRDQLLLVVPQGKHAATWLVDHLLAEGLLARGFTVTLDSATAPVGTPRLSYRILDLGVTGRSSLWSGQFHRDSRVNLVLQLSGSAKGAPLDWQGEVAGHLADRVPMDRLPLLQDAAYDFAKIEVQRQSWGKFVEPVIVSTVLGGLIHLFFSNR
;
A
#
# COMPACT_ATOMS: atom_id res chain seq x y z
N MET A 1 -4.44 49.62 65.26
CA MET A 1 -5.53 48.64 65.35
C MET A 1 -5.85 48.17 63.93
N ASN A 2 -5.79 46.86 63.73
CA ASN A 2 -5.86 46.07 62.48
C ASN A 2 -6.97 46.44 61.48
N LEU A 3 -6.68 46.30 60.16
CA LEU A 3 -7.42 45.47 59.17
C LEU A 3 -6.88 45.77 57.76
N ARG A 4 -6.05 44.89 57.17
CA ARG A 4 -6.39 43.79 56.24
C ARG A 4 -6.20 44.14 54.76
N LYS A 5 -5.22 43.46 54.17
CA LYS A 5 -4.87 43.34 52.76
C LYS A 5 -6.03 42.77 51.94
N ILE A 6 -6.26 43.27 50.73
CA ILE A 6 -6.95 42.54 49.66
C ILE A 6 -6.03 42.54 48.44
N TYR A 7 -5.33 41.43 48.24
CA TYR A 7 -4.60 41.13 47.01
C TYR A 7 -5.63 40.70 45.97
N ALA A 8 -5.88 41.55 44.98
CA ALA A 8 -6.66 41.18 43.80
C ALA A 8 -5.77 40.30 42.89
N TRP A 9 -5.93 38.99 42.99
CA TRP A 9 -5.37 38.04 42.03
C TRP A 9 -6.25 38.04 40.78
N LEU A 10 -5.75 38.64 39.70
CA LEU A 10 -6.34 38.54 38.37
C LEU A 10 -5.87 37.22 37.74
N PRO A 11 -6.73 36.24 37.42
CA PRO A 11 -6.30 35.11 36.62
C PRO A 11 -6.16 35.57 35.17
N ILE A 12 -4.93 35.59 34.67
CA ILE A 12 -4.64 35.76 33.24
C ILE A 12 -5.15 34.48 32.55
N LEU A 13 -6.30 34.60 31.89
CA LEU A 13 -6.88 33.56 31.07
C LEU A 13 -6.07 33.49 29.76
N LEU A 14 -5.11 32.57 29.69
CA LEU A 14 -4.39 32.23 28.46
C LEU A 14 -5.36 31.52 27.49
N LEU A 15 -5.96 32.30 26.58
CA LEU A 15 -6.63 31.77 25.40
C LEU A 15 -5.55 31.21 24.46
N VAL A 16 -5.30 29.90 24.57
CA VAL A 16 -4.56 29.16 23.54
C VAL A 16 -5.50 29.05 22.33
N LEU A 17 -5.33 29.95 21.36
CA LEU A 17 -5.91 29.80 20.02
C LEU A 17 -5.26 28.57 19.38
N ALA A 18 -5.95 27.42 19.45
CA ALA A 18 -5.55 26.23 18.71
C ALA A 18 -5.59 26.57 17.21
N ALA A 19 -4.43 26.62 16.57
CA ALA A 19 -4.36 26.76 15.12
C ALA A 19 -5.10 25.58 14.47
N PRO A 20 -5.92 25.81 13.42
CA PRO A 20 -6.58 24.72 12.72
C PRO A 20 -5.51 23.76 12.17
N ALA A 21 -5.66 22.47 12.46
CA ALA A 21 -4.80 21.45 11.90
C ALA A 21 -4.85 21.52 10.36
N PRO A 22 -3.70 21.40 9.65
CA PRO A 22 -3.70 21.36 8.20
C PRO A 22 -4.57 20.20 7.71
N ALA A 23 -5.41 20.48 6.71
CA ALA A 23 -6.23 19.43 6.10
C ALA A 23 -5.30 18.41 5.43
N VAL A 24 -5.41 17.13 5.83
CA VAL A 24 -4.67 16.05 5.19
C VAL A 24 -5.22 15.87 3.76
N PRO A 25 -4.38 15.94 2.72
CA PRO A 25 -4.83 15.76 1.35
C PRO A 25 -5.42 14.35 1.18
N VAL A 26 -6.54 14.25 0.47
CA VAL A 26 -7.17 12.96 0.15
C VAL A 26 -6.44 12.37 -1.04
N LEU A 27 -5.80 11.23 -0.84
CA LEU A 27 -5.05 10.52 -1.88
C LEU A 27 -5.99 9.99 -2.96
N THR A 28 -5.59 10.10 -4.23
CA THR A 28 -6.21 9.28 -5.28
C THR A 28 -5.83 7.82 -5.12
N ASN A 29 -6.50 6.91 -5.82
CA ASN A 29 -6.06 5.51 -5.83
C ASN A 29 -4.65 5.38 -6.40
N MET A 30 -4.30 6.22 -7.38
CA MET A 30 -2.97 6.22 -7.96
C MET A 30 -1.94 6.67 -6.93
N ASP A 31 -2.21 7.73 -6.18
CA ASP A 31 -1.29 8.19 -5.11
C ASP A 31 -1.11 7.11 -4.03
N LEU A 32 -2.19 6.40 -3.69
CA LEU A 32 -2.12 5.30 -2.72
C LEU A 32 -1.25 4.14 -3.25
N VAL A 33 -1.38 3.81 -4.54
CA VAL A 33 -0.56 2.80 -5.21
C VAL A 33 0.90 3.24 -5.29
N VAL A 34 1.16 4.48 -5.70
CA VAL A 34 2.51 5.07 -5.78
C VAL A 34 3.20 4.97 -4.42
N GLY A 35 2.56 5.48 -3.36
CA GLY A 35 3.14 5.41 -2.01
C GLY A 35 3.36 3.98 -1.52
N THR A 36 2.49 3.04 -1.92
CA THR A 36 2.64 1.63 -1.56
C THR A 36 3.84 0.99 -2.25
N VAL A 37 4.05 1.32 -3.52
CA VAL A 37 5.21 0.85 -4.30
C VAL A 37 6.49 1.52 -3.81
N GLU A 38 6.47 2.82 -3.52
CA GLU A 38 7.60 3.56 -2.92
C GLU A 38 8.06 2.89 -1.63
N GLN A 39 7.13 2.60 -0.71
CA GLN A 39 7.45 1.91 0.55
C GLN A 39 8.12 0.54 0.29
N ALA A 40 7.61 -0.24 -0.65
CA ALA A 40 8.19 -1.55 -0.98
C ALA A 40 9.58 -1.42 -1.62
N VAL A 41 9.75 -0.47 -2.55
CA VAL A 41 11.03 -0.18 -3.21
C VAL A 41 12.06 0.28 -2.18
N ASP A 42 11.72 1.20 -1.29
CA ASP A 42 12.64 1.66 -0.25
C ASP A 42 13.08 0.54 0.68
N GLN A 43 12.15 -0.35 1.04
CA GLN A 43 12.48 -1.55 1.82
C GLN A 43 13.42 -2.49 1.04
N ALA A 44 13.16 -2.74 -0.24
CA ALA A 44 13.99 -3.63 -1.06
C ALA A 44 15.41 -3.07 -1.25
N LEU A 45 15.53 -1.77 -1.52
CA LEU A 45 16.82 -1.13 -1.70
C LEU A 45 17.60 -1.04 -0.38
N GLY A 46 16.91 -0.86 0.75
CA GLY A 46 17.53 -0.98 2.07
C GLY A 46 18.12 -2.38 2.32
N GLN A 47 17.45 -3.44 1.87
CA GLN A 47 17.99 -4.81 1.93
C GLN A 47 19.20 -4.99 0.99
N LEU A 48 19.14 -4.44 -0.23
CA LEU A 48 20.22 -4.51 -1.21
C LEU A 48 21.52 -3.85 -0.70
N GLU A 49 21.42 -2.67 -0.07
CA GLU A 49 22.59 -1.94 0.46
C GLU A 49 23.38 -2.74 1.50
N THR A 50 22.70 -3.58 2.29
CA THR A 50 23.37 -4.40 3.30
C THR A 50 24.29 -5.47 2.71
N GLN A 51 24.19 -5.75 1.41
CA GLN A 51 24.94 -6.80 0.70
C GLN A 51 26.17 -6.29 -0.06
N ALA A 52 26.58 -5.02 0.13
CA ALA A 52 27.80 -4.42 -0.41
C ALA A 52 27.94 -4.48 -1.96
N VAL A 53 26.88 -4.10 -2.68
CA VAL A 53 26.95 -3.82 -4.12
C VAL A 53 27.77 -2.54 -4.35
N GLY A 54 28.71 -2.56 -5.30
CA GLY A 54 29.50 -1.40 -5.67
C GLY A 54 28.63 -0.26 -6.20
N ARG A 55 28.58 0.87 -5.48
CA ARG A 55 27.70 2.01 -5.80
C ARG A 55 28.06 2.70 -7.12
N ASP A 56 29.32 2.65 -7.51
CA ASP A 56 29.81 3.30 -8.75
C ASP A 56 29.58 2.46 -10.02
N GLN A 57 29.02 1.26 -9.89
CA GLN A 57 28.76 0.39 -11.03
C GLN A 57 27.40 0.73 -11.67
N LEU A 58 27.37 0.79 -13.01
CA LEU A 58 26.12 0.87 -13.76
C LEU A 58 25.29 -0.40 -13.50
N LEU A 59 24.06 -0.23 -13.05
CA LEU A 59 23.07 -1.29 -12.88
C LEU A 59 22.04 -1.22 -14.01
N LEU A 60 21.77 -2.37 -14.64
CA LEU A 60 20.68 -2.52 -15.58
C LEU A 60 19.44 -3.01 -14.82
N VAL A 61 18.38 -2.19 -14.77
CA VAL A 61 17.10 -2.58 -14.17
C VAL A 61 16.21 -3.22 -15.23
N VAL A 62 15.67 -4.42 -14.94
CA VAL A 62 14.91 -5.20 -15.93
C VAL A 62 13.63 -5.80 -15.33
N PRO A 63 12.45 -5.53 -15.91
CA PRO A 63 11.25 -6.24 -15.51
C PRO A 63 11.28 -7.71 -15.96
N GLN A 64 10.84 -8.60 -15.09
CA GLN A 64 10.55 -9.99 -15.39
C GLN A 64 9.03 -10.19 -15.52
N GLY A 65 8.58 -10.45 -16.74
CA GLY A 65 7.17 -10.66 -17.05
C GLY A 65 6.48 -9.39 -17.56
N LYS A 66 5.16 -9.48 -17.76
CA LYS A 66 4.33 -8.38 -18.23
C LYS A 66 3.36 -8.00 -17.12
N HIS A 67 3.41 -6.74 -16.69
CA HIS A 67 2.46 -6.18 -15.73
C HIS A 67 2.14 -4.73 -16.13
N ALA A 68 0.89 -4.28 -15.95
CA ALA A 68 0.47 -2.95 -16.36
C ALA A 68 1.17 -1.82 -15.57
N ALA A 69 1.62 -2.12 -14.35
CA ALA A 69 2.36 -1.20 -13.48
C ALA A 69 3.89 -1.32 -13.60
N THR A 70 4.42 -2.03 -14.60
CA THR A 70 5.87 -2.13 -14.84
C THR A 70 6.52 -0.76 -14.93
N TRP A 71 5.94 0.18 -15.67
CA TRP A 71 6.47 1.54 -15.82
C TRP A 71 6.60 2.30 -14.48
N LEU A 72 5.68 2.05 -13.54
CA LEU A 72 5.69 2.70 -12.23
C LEU A 72 6.85 2.16 -11.39
N VAL A 73 7.02 0.84 -11.36
CA VAL A 73 8.10 0.19 -10.61
C VAL A 73 9.45 0.51 -11.23
N ASP A 74 9.57 0.56 -12.57
CA ASP A 74 10.79 1.01 -13.26
C ASP A 74 11.21 2.41 -12.80
N HIS A 75 10.26 3.35 -12.79
CA HIS A 75 10.51 4.73 -12.40
C HIS A 75 10.97 4.84 -10.94
N LEU A 76 10.21 4.24 -10.02
CA LEU A 76 10.50 4.31 -8.59
C LEU A 76 11.78 3.56 -8.19
N LEU A 77 12.08 2.43 -8.84
CA LEU A 77 13.37 1.75 -8.63
C LEU A 77 14.53 2.60 -9.14
N ALA A 78 14.41 3.18 -10.33
CA ALA A 78 15.46 4.02 -10.89
C ALA A 78 15.72 5.25 -9.99
N GLU A 79 14.67 5.95 -9.56
CA GLU A 79 14.79 7.08 -8.63
C GLU A 79 15.39 6.65 -7.30
N GLY A 80 14.88 5.56 -6.70
CA GLY A 80 15.36 5.05 -5.43
C GLY A 80 16.84 4.62 -5.47
N LEU A 81 17.30 4.06 -6.58
CA LEU A 81 18.70 3.68 -6.81
C LEU A 81 19.58 4.91 -7.04
N LEU A 82 19.15 5.88 -7.86
CA LEU A 82 19.87 7.14 -8.07
C LEU A 82 20.05 7.92 -6.76
N ALA A 83 18.99 8.00 -5.94
CA ALA A 83 19.03 8.67 -4.64
C ALA A 83 20.04 8.02 -3.66
N ARG A 84 20.35 6.73 -3.86
CA ARG A 84 21.33 5.96 -3.08
C ARG A 84 22.73 5.96 -3.70
N GLY A 85 22.92 6.71 -4.79
CA GLY A 85 24.21 6.90 -5.44
C GLY A 85 24.57 5.84 -6.48
N PHE A 86 23.64 4.96 -6.88
CA PHE A 86 23.87 4.03 -7.98
C PHE A 86 23.75 4.73 -9.33
N THR A 87 24.52 4.28 -10.32
CA THR A 87 24.25 4.62 -11.72
C THR A 87 23.30 3.58 -12.29
N VAL A 88 22.23 4.00 -12.95
CA VAL A 88 21.17 3.08 -13.43
C VAL A 88 20.84 3.32 -14.90
N THR A 89 20.52 2.25 -15.61
CA THR A 89 19.89 2.30 -16.93
C THR A 89 18.71 1.34 -16.97
N LEU A 90 17.64 1.76 -17.63
CA LEU A 90 16.48 0.92 -17.98
C LEU A 90 16.59 0.39 -19.42
N ASP A 91 17.46 1.00 -20.24
CA ASP A 91 17.61 0.64 -21.64
C ASP A 91 18.70 -0.42 -21.81
N SER A 92 18.24 -1.66 -22.04
CA SER A 92 19.11 -2.80 -22.30
C SER A 92 19.99 -2.65 -23.55
N ALA A 93 19.63 -1.78 -24.52
CA ALA A 93 20.44 -1.54 -25.71
C ALA A 93 21.67 -0.65 -25.44
N THR A 94 21.62 0.16 -24.38
CA THR A 94 22.71 1.06 -23.99
C THR A 94 23.64 0.45 -22.94
N ALA A 95 23.18 -0.61 -22.26
CA ALA A 95 23.96 -1.27 -21.23
C ALA A 95 25.16 -2.04 -21.84
N PRO A 96 26.40 -1.75 -21.41
CA PRO A 96 27.57 -2.53 -21.80
C PRO A 96 27.39 -4.01 -21.53
N VAL A 97 28.02 -4.85 -22.36
CA VAL A 97 28.14 -6.28 -22.06
C VAL A 97 28.85 -6.44 -20.74
N GLY A 98 28.28 -7.22 -19.82
CA GLY A 98 28.85 -7.34 -18.48
C GLY A 98 28.22 -6.40 -17.45
N THR A 99 27.14 -5.69 -17.76
CA THR A 99 26.45 -4.85 -16.76
C THR A 99 25.68 -5.74 -15.78
N PRO A 100 25.88 -5.62 -14.46
CA PRO A 100 25.07 -6.34 -13.47
C PRO A 100 23.60 -5.97 -13.62
N ARG A 101 22.73 -6.95 -13.38
CA ARG A 101 21.30 -6.81 -13.62
C ARG A 101 20.52 -6.91 -12.33
N LEU A 102 19.77 -5.85 -12.02
CA LEU A 102 18.71 -5.88 -11.03
C LEU A 102 17.38 -6.15 -11.74
N SER A 103 16.95 -7.40 -11.69
CA SER A 103 15.67 -7.79 -12.25
C SER A 103 14.59 -7.81 -11.19
N TYR A 104 13.35 -7.48 -11.56
CA TYR A 104 12.24 -7.49 -10.62
C TYR A 104 10.96 -8.08 -11.22
N ARG A 105 10.08 -8.61 -10.38
CA ARG A 105 8.77 -9.13 -10.76
C ARG A 105 7.70 -8.62 -9.80
N ILE A 106 6.60 -8.14 -10.38
CA ILE A 106 5.39 -7.81 -9.62
C ILE A 106 4.58 -9.10 -9.47
N LEU A 107 4.39 -9.56 -8.24
CA LEU A 107 3.58 -10.74 -7.93
C LEU A 107 2.11 -10.37 -7.74
N ASP A 108 1.86 -9.27 -7.05
CA ASP A 108 0.54 -8.74 -6.75
C ASP A 108 0.64 -7.22 -6.61
N LEU A 109 -0.35 -6.51 -7.12
CA LEU A 109 -0.52 -5.07 -6.95
C LEU A 109 -2.00 -4.74 -7.11
N GLY A 110 -2.56 -4.01 -6.15
CA GLY A 110 -3.93 -3.54 -6.28
C GLY A 110 -4.40 -2.66 -5.14
N VAL A 111 -5.64 -2.21 -5.28
CA VAL A 111 -6.38 -1.49 -4.25
C VAL A 111 -7.67 -2.26 -3.97
N THR A 112 -7.89 -2.61 -2.72
CA THR A 112 -9.16 -3.18 -2.26
C THR A 112 -9.89 -2.17 -1.39
N GLY A 113 -11.20 -2.35 -1.24
CA GLY A 113 -11.96 -1.45 -0.38
C GLY A 113 -13.23 -2.05 0.20
N ARG A 114 -13.62 -1.48 1.34
CA ARG A 114 -14.82 -1.86 2.09
C ARG A 114 -15.55 -0.63 2.62
N SER A 115 -16.87 -0.59 2.42
CA SER A 115 -17.72 0.41 3.05
C SER A 115 -17.95 0.07 4.52
N SER A 116 -17.98 1.10 5.36
CA SER A 116 -18.46 0.98 6.73
C SER A 116 -19.96 1.23 6.74
N LEU A 117 -20.75 0.31 7.32
CA LEU A 117 -22.22 0.34 7.27
C LEU A 117 -22.85 1.63 7.83
N TRP A 118 -22.17 2.34 8.74
CA TRP A 118 -22.76 3.47 9.48
C TRP A 118 -21.97 4.79 9.45
N SER A 119 -20.74 4.82 8.93
CA SER A 119 -19.90 6.03 9.03
C SER A 119 -19.87 6.90 7.77
N GLY A 120 -20.47 6.44 6.66
CA GLY A 120 -20.32 7.10 5.35
C GLY A 120 -18.88 7.12 4.84
N GLN A 121 -17.98 6.39 5.49
CA GLN A 121 -16.57 6.26 5.11
C GLN A 121 -16.35 4.96 4.34
N PHE A 122 -15.41 5.04 3.41
CA PHE A 122 -14.91 3.93 2.64
C PHE A 122 -13.44 3.71 2.99
N HIS A 123 -13.12 2.51 3.47
CA HIS A 123 -11.74 2.13 3.76
C HIS A 123 -11.11 1.57 2.49
N ARG A 124 -9.93 2.08 2.12
CA ARG A 124 -9.13 1.55 1.02
C ARG A 124 -7.84 0.97 1.56
N ASP A 125 -7.36 -0.06 0.90
CA ASP A 125 -6.19 -0.84 1.26
C ASP A 125 -5.43 -1.16 -0.02
N SER A 126 -4.25 -0.56 -0.18
CA SER A 126 -3.36 -0.84 -1.30
C SER A 126 -2.21 -1.72 -0.84
N ARG A 127 -1.88 -2.69 -1.68
CA ARG A 127 -0.85 -3.69 -1.41
C ARG A 127 -0.02 -3.92 -2.66
N VAL A 128 1.27 -4.20 -2.47
CA VAL A 128 2.17 -4.68 -3.51
C VAL A 128 3.05 -5.79 -2.97
N ASN A 129 3.35 -6.78 -3.78
CA ASN A 129 4.38 -7.78 -3.53
C ASN A 129 5.37 -7.79 -4.69
N LEU A 130 6.64 -7.48 -4.40
CA LEU A 130 7.73 -7.42 -5.37
C LEU A 130 8.78 -8.47 -5.02
N VAL A 131 9.29 -9.13 -6.06
CA VAL A 131 10.51 -9.94 -5.97
C VAL A 131 11.59 -9.22 -6.76
N LEU A 132 12.77 -9.05 -6.17
CA LEU A 132 13.94 -8.48 -6.81
C LEU A 132 15.07 -9.50 -6.80
N GLN A 133 15.87 -9.49 -7.85
CA GLN A 133 16.98 -10.41 -8.07
C GLN A 133 18.15 -9.63 -8.66
N LEU A 134 19.27 -9.62 -7.96
CA LEU A 134 20.54 -9.15 -8.47
C LEU A 134 21.33 -10.32 -9.05
N SER A 135 21.78 -10.16 -10.28
CA SER A 135 22.63 -11.13 -10.96
C SER A 135 23.84 -10.43 -11.54
N GLY A 136 24.96 -11.14 -11.56
CA GLY A 136 26.22 -10.64 -12.08
C GLY A 136 26.16 -10.33 -13.57
N SER A 137 27.30 -9.81 -14.04
CA SER A 137 27.56 -9.30 -15.39
C SER A 137 27.24 -10.25 -16.57
N ALA A 138 27.24 -11.57 -16.37
CA ALA A 138 27.03 -12.54 -17.46
C ALA A 138 25.55 -12.92 -17.63
N LYS A 139 25.11 -13.14 -18.88
CA LYS A 139 23.79 -13.70 -19.14
C LYS A 139 23.72 -15.12 -18.58
N GLY A 140 22.88 -15.34 -17.58
CA GLY A 140 22.83 -16.60 -16.82
C GLY A 140 23.89 -16.71 -15.72
N ALA A 141 24.48 -15.58 -15.31
CA ALA A 141 25.29 -15.50 -14.10
C ALA A 141 24.51 -16.05 -12.88
N PRO A 142 25.22 -16.60 -11.89
CA PRO A 142 24.59 -16.97 -10.63
C PRO A 142 23.86 -15.76 -10.02
N LEU A 143 22.79 -16.07 -9.30
CA LEU A 143 22.03 -15.11 -8.52
C LEU A 143 22.89 -14.66 -7.33
N ASP A 144 23.27 -13.38 -7.31
CA ASP A 144 24.09 -12.81 -6.24
C ASP A 144 23.22 -12.45 -5.03
N TRP A 145 21.99 -12.00 -5.28
CA TRP A 145 21.03 -11.66 -4.24
C TRP A 145 19.59 -11.79 -4.72
N GLN A 146 18.68 -12.15 -3.83
CA GLN A 146 17.24 -12.08 -4.04
C GLN A 146 16.55 -11.55 -2.79
N GLY A 147 15.60 -10.64 -2.99
CA GLY A 147 14.72 -10.11 -1.96
C GLY A 147 13.26 -10.23 -2.37
N GLU A 148 12.40 -10.48 -1.40
CA GLU A 148 10.96 -10.35 -1.54
C GLU A 148 10.49 -9.29 -0.55
N VAL A 149 9.72 -8.33 -1.05
CA VAL A 149 9.21 -7.21 -0.24
C VAL A 149 7.72 -7.02 -0.48
N ALA A 150 7.04 -6.60 0.57
CA ALA A 150 5.64 -6.23 0.54
C ALA A 150 5.49 -4.78 0.96
N GLY A 151 4.67 -4.03 0.23
CA GLY A 151 4.24 -2.69 0.60
C GLY A 151 2.76 -2.70 0.95
N HIS A 152 2.37 -1.86 1.91
CA HIS A 152 0.99 -1.76 2.37
C HIS A 152 0.68 -0.34 2.84
N LEU A 153 -0.32 0.30 2.23
CA LEU A 153 -0.90 1.55 2.70
C LEU A 153 -2.41 1.47 2.75
N ALA A 154 -3.01 2.07 3.76
CA ALA A 154 -4.45 2.11 3.93
C ALA A 154 -4.92 3.51 4.32
N ASP A 155 -6.11 3.88 3.84
CA ASP A 155 -6.72 5.15 4.18
C ASP A 155 -8.25 5.07 4.28
N ARG A 156 -8.87 6.22 4.59
CA ARG A 156 -10.32 6.36 4.71
C ARG A 156 -10.76 7.57 3.93
N VAL A 157 -11.77 7.39 3.08
CA VAL A 157 -12.31 8.47 2.26
C VAL A 157 -13.83 8.55 2.38
N PRO A 158 -14.41 9.75 2.31
CA PRO A 158 -15.85 9.92 2.20
C PRO A 158 -16.40 9.19 0.97
N MET A 159 -17.54 8.49 1.13
CA MET A 159 -18.09 7.63 0.09
C MET A 159 -18.56 8.41 -1.15
N ASP A 160 -18.97 9.66 -0.99
CA ASP A 160 -19.34 10.61 -2.05
C ASP A 160 -18.13 11.03 -2.91
N ARG A 161 -16.91 10.98 -2.36
CA ARG A 161 -15.67 11.31 -3.08
C ARG A 161 -15.08 10.12 -3.82
N LEU A 162 -15.51 8.90 -3.50
CA LEU A 162 -14.93 7.68 -4.09
C LEU A 162 -14.86 7.70 -5.62
N PRO A 163 -15.90 8.16 -6.36
CA PRO A 163 -15.84 8.21 -7.83
C PRO A 163 -14.76 9.15 -8.37
N LEU A 164 -14.40 10.20 -7.62
CA LEU A 164 -13.42 11.21 -8.02
C LEU A 164 -11.97 10.73 -7.80
N LEU A 165 -11.78 9.71 -6.96
CA LEU A 165 -10.45 9.20 -6.58
C LEU A 165 -10.02 8.01 -7.44
N GLN A 166 -10.92 7.48 -8.27
CA GLN A 166 -10.62 6.38 -9.19
C GLN A 166 -10.14 6.94 -10.52
N ASP A 167 -9.03 6.40 -11.02
CA ASP A 167 -8.58 6.65 -12.37
C ASP A 167 -9.01 5.50 -13.29
N ALA A 168 -9.73 5.82 -14.36
CA ALA A 168 -10.20 4.83 -15.32
C ALA A 168 -9.07 4.30 -16.22
N ALA A 169 -7.96 5.03 -16.34
CA ALA A 169 -6.85 4.71 -17.23
C ALA A 169 -6.02 3.50 -16.77
N TYR A 170 -6.04 3.17 -15.47
CA TYR A 170 -5.18 2.15 -14.88
C TYR A 170 -5.98 1.09 -14.12
N ASP A 171 -6.07 -0.12 -14.70
CA ASP A 171 -6.83 -1.23 -14.09
C ASP A 171 -6.30 -1.64 -12.71
N PHE A 172 -4.98 -1.60 -12.50
CA PHE A 172 -4.36 -1.95 -11.21
C PHE A 172 -4.64 -0.94 -10.09
N ALA A 173 -5.08 0.28 -10.43
CA ALA A 173 -5.47 1.30 -9.47
C ALA A 173 -6.99 1.31 -9.22
N LYS A 174 -7.76 0.43 -9.87
CA LYS A 174 -9.20 0.29 -9.61
C LYS A 174 -9.42 -0.39 -8.27
N ILE A 175 -10.46 0.05 -7.56
CA ILE A 175 -10.83 -0.57 -6.30
C ILE A 175 -11.58 -1.85 -6.60
N GLU A 176 -11.01 -2.97 -6.18
CA GLU A 176 -11.75 -4.21 -6.04
C GLU A 176 -12.63 -4.10 -4.79
N VAL A 177 -13.92 -3.88 -5.02
CA VAL A 177 -14.92 -3.86 -3.95
C VAL A 177 -15.14 -5.29 -3.50
N GLN A 178 -14.62 -5.63 -2.32
CA GLN A 178 -14.97 -6.89 -1.68
C GLN A 178 -16.43 -6.78 -1.22
N ARG A 179 -17.35 -7.20 -2.09
CA ARG A 179 -18.74 -7.42 -1.67
C ARG A 179 -18.71 -8.47 -0.59
N GLN A 180 -18.93 -8.06 0.67
CA GLN A 180 -19.21 -8.99 1.75
C GLN A 180 -20.37 -9.88 1.30
N SER A 181 -20.08 -11.13 0.95
CA SER A 181 -21.11 -12.07 0.60
C SER A 181 -21.92 -12.32 1.87
N TRP A 182 -23.21 -12.01 1.81
CA TRP A 182 -24.17 -12.40 2.83
C TRP A 182 -24.20 -13.93 3.05
N GLY A 183 -23.52 -14.71 2.21
CA GLY A 183 -23.40 -16.17 2.28
C GLY A 183 -22.90 -16.70 3.63
N LYS A 184 -21.98 -16.00 4.32
CA LYS A 184 -21.52 -16.44 5.66
C LYS A 184 -22.58 -16.31 6.75
N PHE A 185 -23.64 -15.53 6.52
CA PHE A 185 -24.76 -15.35 7.44
C PHE A 185 -26.03 -16.10 7.00
N VAL A 186 -26.12 -16.52 5.75
CA VAL A 186 -27.25 -17.33 5.24
C VAL A 186 -27.13 -18.79 5.70
N GLU A 187 -25.91 -19.32 5.77
CA GLU A 187 -25.67 -20.72 6.15
C GLU A 187 -26.21 -21.06 7.56
N PRO A 188 -25.98 -20.26 8.62
CA PRO A 188 -26.57 -20.53 9.94
C PRO A 188 -28.10 -20.42 9.96
N VAL A 189 -28.68 -19.47 9.22
CA VAL A 189 -30.13 -19.25 9.19
C VAL A 189 -30.87 -20.42 8.55
N ILE A 190 -30.33 -20.96 7.45
CA ILE A 190 -30.90 -22.15 6.79
C ILE A 190 -30.83 -23.36 7.72
N VAL A 191 -29.67 -23.60 8.36
CA VAL A 191 -29.50 -24.73 9.28
C VAL A 191 -30.46 -24.62 10.47
N SER A 192 -30.61 -23.43 11.08
CA SER A 192 -31.56 -23.21 12.17
C SER A 192 -33.01 -23.41 11.72
N THR A 193 -33.36 -22.99 10.51
CA THR A 193 -34.73 -23.14 9.98
C THR A 193 -35.06 -24.61 9.70
N VAL A 194 -34.15 -25.36 9.09
CA VAL A 194 -34.32 -26.80 8.82
C VAL A 194 -34.41 -27.59 10.12
N LEU A 195 -33.51 -27.31 11.08
CA LEU A 195 -33.51 -28.00 12.36
C LEU A 195 -34.78 -27.68 13.18
N GLY A 196 -35.18 -26.40 13.23
CA GLY A 196 -36.41 -25.98 13.88
C GLY A 196 -37.66 -26.58 13.24
N GLY A 197 -37.72 -26.62 11.91
CA GLY A 197 -38.81 -27.25 11.15
C GLY A 197 -38.89 -28.76 11.40
N LEU A 198 -37.75 -29.47 11.43
CA LEU A 198 -37.71 -30.89 11.76
C LEU A 198 -38.22 -31.16 13.18
N ILE A 199 -37.72 -30.41 14.17
CA ILE A 199 -38.20 -30.53 15.56
C ILE A 199 -39.71 -30.29 15.62
N HIS A 200 -40.21 -29.24 14.98
CA HIS A 200 -41.63 -28.95 14.94
C HIS A 200 -42.43 -30.11 14.35
N LEU A 201 -42.01 -30.66 13.19
CA LEU A 201 -42.71 -31.78 12.56
C LEU A 201 -42.72 -33.05 13.43
N PHE A 202 -41.64 -33.35 14.14
CA PHE A 202 -41.57 -34.50 15.04
C PHE A 202 -42.44 -34.33 16.30
N PHE A 203 -42.60 -33.11 16.79
CA PHE A 203 -43.42 -32.84 17.98
C PHE A 203 -44.90 -32.58 17.67
N SER A 204 -45.24 -32.10 16.47
CA SER A 204 -46.65 -31.93 16.04
C SER A 204 -47.33 -33.23 15.62
N ASN A 205 -46.59 -34.32 15.43
CA ASN A 205 -47.12 -35.64 15.01
C ASN A 205 -47.22 -36.65 16.17
N ARG A 206 -47.39 -36.16 17.39
CA ARG A 206 -47.82 -36.91 18.58
C ARG A 206 -49.20 -36.42 19.01
#